data_AF-A0A6N8B097-F1
#
_entry.id   AF-A0A6N8B097-F1
#
_cell.length_a   1.000
_cell.length_b   1.000
_cell.length_c   1.000
_cell.angle_alpha   90.00
_cell.angle_beta   90.00
_cell.angle_gamma   90.00
#
_symmetry.space_group_name_H-M   'P 1'
#
loop_
_entity.id
_entity.type
_entity.pdbx_description
1 polymer ?
#
loop_
_entity_poly.entity_id
_entity_poly.type
_entity_poly.pdbx_seq_one_letter_code
_entity_poly.pdbx_strand_id
1 'polypeptide(L)'
;MPRAKSSVVSRKRHKKVLKLAKGYYGAKSKLWIARINAAARNNGINYSKMMNGLKKAGVQVNRKMLADLAVNDTKAFNDLVDVAKGQLN
;
A
#
# COMPACT_ATOMS: atom_id res chain seq x y z
N MET A 1 35.44 -6.45 12.50
CA MET A 1 34.77 -6.03 11.23
C MET A 1 34.50 -4.53 11.26
N PRO A 2 34.83 -3.77 10.21
CA PRO A 2 34.47 -2.35 10.12
C PRO A 2 32.95 -2.18 9.83
N ARG A 3 32.29 -1.23 10.52
CA ARG A 3 30.85 -0.92 10.34
C ARG A 3 30.68 0.29 9.42
N ALA A 4 30.19 0.07 8.19
CA ALA A 4 29.87 1.16 7.28
C ALA A 4 28.62 1.93 7.74
N LYS A 5 28.71 3.27 7.86
CA LYS A 5 27.57 4.14 8.18
C LYS A 5 26.85 4.56 6.90
N SER A 6 25.55 4.25 6.77
CA SER A 6 24.75 4.49 5.55
C SER A 6 23.81 5.71 5.62
N SER A 7 23.90 6.53 6.68
CA SER A 7 22.97 7.65 6.93
C SER A 7 22.89 8.64 5.76
N VAL A 8 24.02 8.96 5.14
CA VAL A 8 24.10 9.88 3.99
C VAL A 8 23.44 9.28 2.75
N VAL A 9 23.68 8.00 2.47
CA VAL A 9 23.09 7.29 1.33
C VAL A 9 21.56 7.16 1.50
N SER A 10 21.11 6.82 2.70
CA SER A 10 19.69 6.75 3.06
C SER A 10 18.99 8.10 2.86
N ARG A 11 19.60 9.19 3.36
CA ARG A 11 19.06 10.55 3.21
C ARG A 11 18.98 10.98 1.74
N LYS A 12 20.00 10.67 0.92
CA LYS A 12 20.00 10.95 -0.53
C LYS A 12 18.84 10.23 -1.23
N ARG A 13 18.61 8.94 -0.94
CA ARG A 13 17.49 8.16 -1.49
C ARG A 13 16.15 8.78 -1.11
N HIS A 14 15.96 9.12 0.16
CA HIS A 14 14.70 9.73 0.63
C HIS A 14 14.43 11.09 -0.03
N LYS A 15 15.45 11.97 -0.12
CA LYS A 15 15.32 13.28 -0.79
C LYS A 15 15.00 13.15 -2.28
N LYS A 16 15.55 12.15 -2.98
CA LYS A 16 15.22 11.88 -4.39
C LYS A 16 13.73 11.58 -4.56
N VAL A 17 13.17 10.71 -3.73
CA VAL A 17 11.75 10.36 -3.75
C VAL A 17 10.87 11.57 -3.41
N LEU A 18 11.24 12.37 -2.41
CA LEU A 18 10.49 13.59 -2.05
C LEU A 18 10.51 14.65 -3.16
N LYS A 19 11.63 14.79 -3.87
CA LYS A 19 11.74 15.71 -5.01
C LYS A 19 10.83 15.29 -6.16
N LEU A 20 10.76 14.00 -6.47
CA LEU A 20 9.82 13.44 -7.45
C LEU A 20 8.35 13.57 -7.01
N ALA A 21 8.11 13.68 -5.70
CA ALA A 21 6.78 13.82 -5.12
C ALA A 21 6.30 15.27 -4.96
N LYS A 22 7.11 16.26 -5.37
CA LYS A 22 6.79 17.68 -5.23
C LYS A 22 5.68 18.03 -6.24
N GLY A 23 4.56 18.58 -5.75
CA GLY A 23 3.38 18.89 -6.56
C GLY A 23 2.20 17.92 -6.40
N TYR A 24 2.38 16.80 -5.71
CA TYR A 24 1.23 16.01 -5.25
C TYR A 24 0.50 16.73 -4.11
N TYR A 25 -0.83 16.81 -4.19
CA TYR A 25 -1.70 17.47 -3.19
C TYR A 25 -1.66 16.72 -1.84
N GLY A 26 -0.68 17.05 -0.98
CA GLY A 26 -0.53 16.58 0.40
C GLY A 26 0.00 15.14 0.60
N ALA A 27 -0.23 14.59 1.81
CA ALA A 27 0.14 13.24 2.21
C ALA A 27 -0.93 12.17 1.89
N LYS A 28 -2.02 12.53 1.20
CA LYS A 28 -3.23 11.70 1.06
C LYS A 28 -2.95 10.33 0.44
N SER A 29 -2.13 10.26 -0.62
CA SER A 29 -1.74 8.99 -1.25
C SER A 29 -0.93 8.08 -0.32
N LYS A 30 -0.03 8.68 0.49
CA LYS A 30 0.71 7.95 1.53
C LYS A 30 -0.21 7.45 2.65
N LEU A 31 -1.22 8.24 3.01
CA LEU A 31 -2.23 7.89 4.00
C LEU A 31 -3.10 6.71 3.54
N TRP A 32 -3.52 6.70 2.27
CA TRP A 32 -4.33 5.61 1.72
C TRP A 32 -3.59 4.28 1.74
N ILE A 33 -2.33 4.27 1.29
CA ILE A 33 -1.51 3.05 1.34
C ILE A 33 -1.32 2.58 2.79
N ALA A 34 -1.08 3.50 3.74
CA ALA A 34 -0.95 3.15 5.14
C ALA A 34 -2.24 2.54 5.72
N ARG A 35 -3.41 3.12 5.40
CA ARG A 35 -4.73 2.59 5.81
C ARG A 35 -4.99 1.20 5.24
N ILE A 36 -4.80 1.04 3.92
CA ILE A 36 -5.00 -0.26 3.25
C ILE A 36 -4.04 -1.29 3.82
N ASN A 37 -2.77 -0.93 4.06
CA ASN A 37 -1.81 -1.86 4.62
C ASN A 37 -2.20 -2.29 6.05
N ALA A 38 -2.73 -1.39 6.88
CA ALA A 38 -3.22 -1.76 8.20
C ALA A 38 -4.41 -2.76 8.10
N ALA A 39 -5.41 -2.45 7.28
CA ALA A 39 -6.58 -3.32 7.09
C ALA A 39 -6.22 -4.67 6.45
N ALA A 40 -5.38 -4.67 5.43
CA ALA A 40 -4.90 -5.88 4.77
C ALA A 40 -4.14 -6.80 5.76
N ARG A 41 -3.30 -6.22 6.63
CA ARG A 41 -2.57 -6.99 7.64
C ARG A 41 -3.48 -7.64 8.67
N ASN A 42 -4.55 -6.96 9.08
CA ASN A 42 -5.57 -7.56 9.95
C ASN A 42 -6.21 -8.79 9.30
N ASN A 43 -6.32 -8.80 7.96
CA ASN A 43 -6.82 -9.95 7.18
C ASN A 43 -5.72 -10.95 6.77
N GLY A 44 -4.52 -10.85 7.34
CA GLY A 44 -3.42 -11.81 7.13
C GLY A 44 -2.64 -11.65 5.82
N ILE A 45 -2.83 -10.56 5.07
CA ILE A 45 -2.15 -10.31 3.80
C ILE A 45 -1.41 -8.96 3.80
N ASN A 46 -0.27 -8.88 3.12
CA ASN A 46 0.40 -7.59 2.94
C ASN A 46 -0.16 -6.82 1.73
N TYR A 47 -0.05 -5.48 1.76
CA TYR A 47 -0.54 -4.61 0.69
C TYR A 47 -0.07 -5.02 -0.71
N SER A 48 1.20 -5.41 -0.87
CA SER A 48 1.76 -5.79 -2.17
C SER A 48 1.09 -7.03 -2.74
N LYS A 49 0.90 -8.06 -1.91
CA LYS A 49 0.18 -9.30 -2.26
C LYS A 49 -1.29 -9.00 -2.56
N MET A 50 -1.96 -8.18 -1.75
CA MET A 50 -3.36 -7.79 -2.00
C MET A 50 -3.51 -7.11 -3.38
N MET A 51 -2.67 -6.11 -3.68
CA MET A 51 -2.72 -5.41 -4.97
C MET A 51 -2.36 -6.31 -6.15
N ASN A 52 -1.45 -7.26 -5.95
CA ASN A 52 -1.12 -8.27 -6.97
C ASN A 52 -2.32 -9.19 -7.23
N GLY A 53 -2.97 -9.68 -6.17
CA GLY A 53 -4.17 -10.52 -6.27
C GLY A 53 -5.31 -9.80 -6.98
N LEU A 54 -5.61 -8.54 -6.61
CA LEU A 54 -6.64 -7.73 -7.28
C LEU A 54 -6.32 -7.48 -8.76
N LYS A 55 -5.05 -7.25 -9.10
CA LYS A 55 -4.62 -7.08 -10.50
C LYS A 55 -4.82 -8.37 -11.30
N LYS A 56 -4.48 -9.53 -10.73
CA LYS A 56 -4.68 -10.85 -11.36
C LYS A 56 -6.17 -11.18 -11.51
N ALA A 57 -6.98 -10.79 -10.53
CA ALA A 57 -8.44 -10.90 -10.57
C ALA A 57 -9.12 -9.98 -11.61
N GLY A 58 -8.37 -9.09 -12.28
CA GLY A 58 -8.91 -8.12 -13.22
C GLY A 58 -9.68 -6.96 -12.57
N VAL A 59 -9.65 -6.84 -11.24
CA VAL A 59 -10.40 -5.82 -10.51
C VAL A 59 -9.63 -4.51 -10.51
N GLN A 60 -10.08 -3.54 -11.30
CA GLN A 60 -9.51 -2.19 -11.32
C GLN A 60 -10.12 -1.35 -10.18
N VAL A 61 -9.40 -1.21 -9.07
CA VAL A 61 -9.85 -0.39 -7.93
C VAL A 61 -8.94 0.81 -7.70
N ASN A 62 -9.54 1.99 -7.52
CA ASN A 62 -8.81 3.18 -7.10
C ASN A 62 -8.43 3.08 -5.61
N ARG A 63 -7.16 3.33 -5.30
CA ARG A 63 -6.62 3.29 -3.92
C ARG A 63 -7.32 4.26 -2.97
N LYS A 64 -7.86 5.38 -3.48
CA LYS A 64 -8.67 6.30 -2.68
C LYS A 64 -9.94 5.61 -2.18
N MET A 65 -10.66 4.93 -3.07
CA MET A 65 -11.90 4.22 -2.74
C MET A 65 -11.61 2.99 -1.88
N LEU A 66 -10.54 2.25 -2.17
CA LEU A 66 -10.15 1.09 -1.37
C LEU A 66 -9.79 1.48 0.08
N ALA A 67 -9.12 2.63 0.26
CA ALA A 67 -8.79 3.14 1.59
C ALA A 67 -9.99 3.71 2.35
N ASP A 68 -11.03 4.14 1.63
CA ASP A 68 -12.29 4.60 2.22
C ASP A 68 -13.16 3.41 2.64
N LEU A 69 -13.28 2.40 1.77
CA LEU A 69 -13.88 1.09 2.06
C LEU A 69 -13.25 0.44 3.30
N ALA A 70 -11.93 0.42 3.38
CA ALA A 70 -11.21 -0.14 4.53
C ALA A 70 -11.58 0.50 5.88
N VAL A 71 -12.10 1.73 5.89
CA VAL A 71 -12.49 2.46 7.11
C VAL A 71 -14.00 2.42 7.34
N ASN A 72 -14.78 2.61 6.28
CA ASN A 72 -16.23 2.78 6.39
C ASN A 72 -17.00 1.45 6.29
N ASP A 73 -16.47 0.46 5.57
CA ASP A 73 -17.11 -0.84 5.38
C ASP A 73 -16.09 -1.98 5.40
N THR A 74 -15.94 -2.56 6.59
CA THR A 74 -15.02 -3.67 6.83
C THR A 74 -15.46 -4.96 6.15
N LYS A 75 -16.76 -5.18 5.93
CA LYS A 75 -17.26 -6.41 5.29
C LYS A 75 -16.90 -6.44 3.80
N ALA A 76 -17.25 -5.38 3.07
CA ALA A 76 -16.92 -5.27 1.65
C ALA A 76 -15.40 -5.31 1.39
N PHE A 77 -14.60 -4.75 2.31
CA PHE A 77 -13.14 -4.85 2.22
C PHE A 77 -12.64 -6.28 2.40
N ASN A 78 -13.24 -7.07 3.30
CA ASN A 78 -12.86 -8.47 3.50
C ASN A 78 -13.15 -9.33 2.27
N ASP A 79 -14.31 -9.15 1.65
CA ASP A 79 -14.67 -9.87 0.42
C ASP A 79 -13.65 -9.63 -0.70
N LEU A 80 -13.19 -8.37 -0.86
CA LEU A 80 -12.13 -8.02 -1.81
C LEU A 80 -10.79 -8.67 -1.46
N VAL A 81 -10.48 -8.80 -0.17
CA VAL A 81 -9.27 -9.48 0.28
C VAL A 81 -9.33 -10.97 -0.02
N ASP A 82 -10.49 -11.60 0.12
CA ASP A 82 -10.67 -13.02 -0.15
C ASP A 82 -10.60 -13.32 -1.65
N VAL A 83 -11.19 -12.46 -2.49
CA VAL A 83 -10.98 -12.49 -3.96
C VAL A 83 -9.50 -12.36 -4.29
N ALA A 84 -8.79 -11.42 -3.65
CA ALA A 84 -7.35 -11.26 -3.87
C ALA A 84 -6.54 -12.49 -3.43
N LYS A 85 -6.91 -13.13 -2.31
CA LYS A 85 -6.26 -14.35 -1.81
C LYS A 85 -6.46 -15.53 -2.76
N GLY A 86 -7.66 -15.69 -3.33
CA GLY A 86 -7.96 -16.76 -4.28
C GLY A 86 -7.12 -16.70 -5.56
N GLN A 87 -6.55 -15.54 -5.89
CA GLN A 87 -5.71 -15.33 -7.09
C GLN A 87 -4.20 -15.29 -6.78
N LEU A 88 -3.83 -15.53 -5.53
CA LEU A 88 -2.42 -15.65 -5.13
C LEU A 88 -1.98 -17.10 -5.28
N ASN A 89 -1.30 -17.39 -6.39
CA ASN A 89 -0.37 -18.51 -6.47
C ASN A 89 0.79 -18.30 -5.49
#